data_AF-A0A830EXD4-F1
#
_entry.id   AF-A0A830EXD4-F1
#
_cell.length_a   1.000
_cell.length_b   1.000
_cell.length_c   1.000
_cell.angle_alpha   90.00
_cell.angle_beta   90.00
_cell.angle_gamma   90.00
#
_symmetry.space_group_name_H-M   'P 1'
#
loop_
_entity.id
_entity.type
_entity.pdbx_description
1 polymer ?
#
loop_
_entity_poly.entity_id
_entity_poly.type
_entity_poly.pdbx_seq_one_letter_code
_entity_poly.pdbx_strand_id
1 'polypeptide(L)'
;MSGTSPQHPALRHGTTVPTAYHTIGGRHSDGTPISLGPWTFETPQVRDVVEAYLDGDVLNACAGRTRLSHPSVHRNDLDERRHADTHHDVRDLDDYLPPESFDVVVFDPPFDADQAAEHYDGRTVGRGPSGGIWTARKALARLTRPGGRVLSVGWNSVGLSHRDGFEREAVHLFQRPQKPDVFLTVDYRGQTTLGREVGVDGE
;
A
#
# COMPACT_ATOMS: atom_id res chain seq x y z
N MET A 1 -6.43 -0.56 35.94
CA MET A 1 -5.35 0.43 36.19
C MET A 1 -4.45 0.43 34.96
N SER A 2 -4.68 1.34 34.01
CA SER A 2 -3.84 1.45 32.80
C SER A 2 -2.64 2.33 33.14
N GLY A 3 -1.56 1.71 33.61
CA GLY A 3 -0.29 2.40 33.81
C GLY A 3 0.36 2.64 32.45
N THR A 4 0.28 3.85 31.92
CA THR A 4 1.09 4.24 30.76
C THR A 4 2.55 4.27 31.21
N SER A 5 3.35 3.32 30.74
CA SER A 5 4.80 3.34 30.96
C SER A 5 5.38 4.69 30.50
N PRO A 6 6.31 5.30 31.25
CA PRO A 6 6.91 6.56 30.85
C PRO A 6 7.63 6.38 29.50
N GLN A 7 7.21 7.15 28.50
CA GLN A 7 7.85 7.16 27.19
C GLN A 7 9.19 7.90 27.25
N HIS A 8 10.22 7.35 26.59
CA HIS A 8 11.55 7.96 26.52
C HIS A 8 11.48 9.35 25.88
N PRO A 9 12.19 10.39 26.40
CA PRO A 9 12.10 11.76 25.88
C PRO A 9 12.36 11.90 24.38
N ALA A 10 13.22 11.05 23.81
CA ALA A 10 13.51 11.06 22.38
C ALA A 10 12.25 10.90 21.49
N LEU A 11 11.23 10.19 21.97
CA LEU A 11 9.98 9.97 21.23
C LEU A 11 9.16 11.27 21.03
N ARG A 12 9.44 12.32 21.81
CA ARG A 12 8.76 13.63 21.69
C ARG A 12 9.20 14.42 20.46
N HIS A 13 10.30 14.03 19.80
CA HIS A 13 10.83 14.73 18.63
C HIS A 13 10.23 14.24 17.31
N GLY A 14 9.28 13.32 17.35
CA GLY A 14 8.60 12.82 16.15
C GLY A 14 7.14 12.49 16.40
N THR A 15 6.42 12.18 15.32
CA THR A 15 5.07 11.66 15.40
C THR A 15 5.12 10.18 15.77
N THR A 16 4.47 9.82 16.87
CA THR A 16 4.30 8.41 17.25
C THR A 16 3.15 7.83 16.45
N VAL A 17 3.42 6.75 15.72
CA VAL A 17 2.43 5.99 14.96
C VAL A 17 2.49 4.52 15.38
N PRO A 18 1.35 3.81 15.43
CA PRO A 18 1.33 2.36 15.63
C PRO A 18 2.33 1.67 14.70
N THR A 19 3.26 0.91 15.28
CA THR A 19 4.33 0.23 14.53
C THR A 19 4.43 -1.21 14.99
N ALA A 20 4.44 -2.14 14.04
CA ALA A 20 4.63 -3.57 14.31
C ALA A 20 5.85 -4.13 13.56
N TYR A 21 6.61 -4.98 14.24
CA TYR A 21 7.74 -5.71 13.67
C TYR A 21 7.32 -7.15 13.42
N HIS A 22 7.59 -7.63 12.21
CA HIS A 22 7.25 -8.97 11.76
C HIS A 22 8.52 -9.68 11.33
N THR A 23 8.80 -10.85 11.89
CA THR A 23 9.96 -11.64 11.46
C THR A 23 9.59 -12.51 10.26
N ILE A 24 10.28 -12.32 9.14
CA ILE A 24 10.18 -13.22 7.99
C ILE A 24 11.05 -14.46 8.23
N GLY A 25 10.43 -15.63 8.14
CA GLY A 25 11.10 -16.91 8.30
C GLY A 25 10.12 -18.08 8.43
N GLY A 26 10.65 -19.25 8.78
CA GLY A 26 9.86 -20.49 8.83
C GLY A 26 9.85 -21.24 7.51
N ARG A 27 8.86 -22.10 7.31
CA ARG A 27 8.71 -22.96 6.13
C ARG A 27 7.26 -22.98 5.65
N HIS A 28 7.08 -23.08 4.34
CA HIS A 28 5.79 -23.41 3.73
C HIS A 28 5.36 -24.84 4.10
N SER A 29 4.11 -25.20 3.81
CA SER A 29 3.57 -26.53 4.10
C SER A 29 4.30 -27.66 3.38
N ASP A 30 4.92 -27.37 2.23
CA ASP A 30 5.77 -28.30 1.48
C ASP A 30 7.21 -28.39 2.03
N GLY A 31 7.52 -27.68 3.12
CA GLY A 31 8.83 -27.66 3.76
C GLY A 31 9.83 -26.67 3.14
N THR A 32 9.48 -25.95 2.07
CA THR A 32 10.38 -24.94 1.48
C THR A 32 10.55 -23.74 2.41
N PRO A 33 11.76 -23.12 2.51
CA PRO A 33 11.97 -21.96 3.38
C PRO A 33 11.15 -20.75 2.93
N ILE A 34 10.55 -20.04 3.88
CA ILE A 34 9.88 -18.78 3.61
C ILE A 34 10.92 -17.66 3.50
N SER A 35 10.86 -16.90 2.42
CA SER A 35 11.64 -15.68 2.24
C SER A 35 10.84 -14.65 1.45
N LEU A 36 11.09 -13.36 1.71
CA LEU A 36 10.46 -12.28 0.95
C LEU A 36 11.19 -12.10 -0.38
N GLY A 37 10.60 -12.69 -1.42
CA GLY A 37 11.04 -12.64 -2.81
C GLY A 37 10.25 -11.64 -3.66
N PRO A 38 10.36 -11.70 -5.00
CA PRO A 38 9.69 -10.76 -5.92
C PRO A 38 8.16 -10.88 -5.92
N TRP A 39 7.63 -11.98 -5.37
CA TRP A 39 6.20 -12.17 -5.18
C TRP A 39 5.89 -11.93 -3.71
N THR A 40 5.76 -10.66 -3.34
CA THR A 40 5.57 -10.19 -1.97
C THR A 40 4.52 -11.01 -1.23
N PHE A 41 3.36 -11.21 -1.86
CA PHE A 41 2.22 -11.90 -1.24
C PHE A 41 2.31 -13.44 -1.32
N GLU A 42 3.42 -14.03 -1.76
CA GLU A 42 3.71 -15.45 -1.46
C GLU A 42 4.27 -15.62 -0.05
N THR A 43 4.78 -14.53 0.55
CA THR A 43 5.24 -14.53 1.93
C THR A 43 4.03 -14.43 2.87
N PRO A 44 3.70 -15.48 3.65
CA PRO A 44 2.47 -15.51 4.44
C PRO A 44 2.39 -14.34 5.43
N GLN A 45 3.50 -14.02 6.10
CA GLN A 45 3.56 -12.92 7.07
C GLN A 45 3.19 -11.56 6.46
N VAL A 46 3.53 -11.33 5.19
CA VAL A 46 3.18 -10.07 4.50
C VAL A 46 1.74 -10.13 4.02
N ARG A 47 1.34 -11.27 3.44
CA ARG A 47 -0.03 -11.52 2.98
C ARG A 47 -1.04 -11.33 4.10
N ASP A 48 -0.84 -11.98 5.24
CA ASP A 48 -1.79 -11.98 6.35
C ASP A 48 -2.05 -10.55 6.86
N VAL A 49 -1.00 -9.72 6.92
CA VAL A 49 -1.11 -8.32 7.32
C VAL A 49 -1.87 -7.51 6.27
N VAL A 50 -1.53 -7.65 4.98
CA VAL A 50 -2.21 -6.91 3.90
C VAL A 50 -3.67 -7.32 3.79
N GLU A 51 -3.97 -8.61 3.82
CA GLU A 51 -5.33 -9.16 3.71
C GLU A 51 -6.21 -8.75 4.91
N ALA A 52 -5.64 -8.56 6.09
CA ALA A 52 -6.36 -8.05 7.25
C ALA A 52 -6.83 -6.58 7.10
N TYR A 53 -6.27 -5.82 6.17
CA TYR A 53 -6.70 -4.45 5.86
C TYR A 53 -7.67 -4.37 4.68
N LEU A 54 -7.92 -5.46 3.95
CA LEU A 54 -8.79 -5.45 2.78
C LEU A 54 -10.25 -5.39 3.20
N ASP A 55 -10.98 -4.46 2.60
CA ASP A 55 -12.42 -4.26 2.78
C ASP A 55 -12.99 -3.54 1.56
N GLY A 56 -14.29 -3.66 1.33
CA GLY A 56 -15.00 -2.96 0.26
C GLY A 56 -14.44 -3.25 -1.14
N ASP A 57 -14.30 -2.23 -1.99
CA ASP A 57 -13.69 -2.37 -3.31
C ASP A 57 -12.17 -2.17 -3.21
N VAL A 58 -11.40 -3.18 -3.65
CA VAL A 58 -9.93 -3.16 -3.57
C VAL A 58 -9.31 -2.93 -4.94
N LEU A 59 -8.32 -2.03 -5.02
CA LEU A 59 -7.38 -1.93 -6.14
C LEU A 59 -6.06 -2.58 -5.76
N ASN A 60 -5.63 -3.62 -6.48
CA ASN A 60 -4.24 -4.07 -6.47
C ASN A 60 -3.52 -3.47 -7.69
N ALA A 61 -2.76 -2.38 -7.46
CA ALA A 61 -2.21 -1.54 -8.53
C ALA A 61 -1.03 -2.20 -9.28
N CYS A 62 -0.37 -3.19 -8.67
CA CYS A 62 0.75 -3.94 -9.21
C CYS A 62 0.54 -5.44 -8.93
N ALA A 63 -0.41 -6.05 -9.64
CA ALA A 63 -1.01 -7.31 -9.23
C ALA A 63 -0.10 -8.55 -9.30
N GLY A 64 0.91 -8.55 -10.16
CA GLY A 64 1.83 -9.65 -10.36
C GLY A 64 1.11 -10.98 -10.63
N ARG A 65 1.73 -12.08 -10.20
CA ARG A 65 1.13 -13.42 -10.33
C ARG A 65 0.22 -13.82 -9.16
N THR A 66 0.39 -13.19 -8.01
CA THR A 66 -0.34 -13.54 -6.79
C THR A 66 -1.74 -12.93 -6.81
N ARG A 67 -2.71 -13.66 -6.27
CA ARG A 67 -4.06 -13.15 -6.00
C ARG A 67 -4.20 -12.93 -4.50
N LEU A 68 -4.73 -11.78 -4.10
CA LEU A 68 -5.15 -11.50 -2.74
C LEU A 68 -6.51 -12.15 -2.50
N SER A 69 -6.74 -12.67 -1.31
CA SER A 69 -7.97 -13.35 -0.93
C SER A 69 -9.04 -12.34 -0.50
N HIS A 70 -9.69 -11.71 -1.47
CA HIS A 70 -10.79 -10.77 -1.24
C HIS A 70 -11.82 -10.84 -2.39
N PRO A 71 -13.14 -10.74 -2.13
CA PRO A 71 -14.18 -10.94 -3.15
C PRO A 71 -14.21 -9.87 -4.27
N SER A 72 -13.88 -8.62 -3.94
CA SER A 72 -13.82 -7.50 -4.90
C SER A 72 -12.39 -6.98 -4.99
N VAL A 73 -11.63 -7.41 -6.00
CA VAL A 73 -10.26 -6.92 -6.26
C VAL A 73 -10.11 -6.61 -7.73
N HIS A 74 -10.02 -5.32 -8.07
CA HIS A 74 -9.54 -4.86 -9.37
C HIS A 74 -8.03 -5.02 -9.42
N ARG A 75 -7.53 -5.82 -10.36
CA ARG A 75 -6.11 -6.11 -10.52
C ARG A 75 -5.58 -5.34 -11.72
N ASN A 76 -4.58 -4.50 -11.49
CA ASN A 76 -3.84 -3.84 -12.56
C ASN A 76 -2.41 -4.38 -12.62
N ASP A 77 -1.90 -4.64 -13.82
CA ASP A 77 -0.49 -4.96 -14.01
C ASP A 77 0.00 -4.43 -15.37
N LEU A 78 1.15 -3.74 -15.39
CA LEU A 78 1.69 -3.18 -16.62
C LEU A 78 2.08 -4.27 -17.65
N ASP A 79 2.37 -5.50 -17.19
CA ASP A 79 2.69 -6.64 -18.05
C ASP A 79 1.40 -7.30 -18.56
N GLU A 80 1.08 -7.11 -19.84
CA GLU A 80 -0.09 -7.68 -20.54
C GLU A 80 -0.16 -9.21 -20.52
N ARG A 81 0.94 -9.89 -20.17
CA ARG A 81 0.97 -11.35 -20.00
C ARG A 81 0.36 -11.79 -18.67
N ARG A 82 0.15 -10.88 -17.72
CA ARG A 82 -0.42 -11.17 -16.41
C ARG A 82 -1.93 -11.27 -16.51
N HIS A 83 -2.52 -12.13 -15.70
CA HIS A 83 -3.96 -12.19 -15.57
C HIS A 83 -4.43 -11.04 -14.67
N ALA A 84 -4.68 -9.88 -15.26
CA ALA A 84 -5.16 -8.66 -14.63
C ALA A 84 -6.42 -8.13 -15.35
N ASP A 85 -7.18 -7.26 -14.69
CA ASP A 85 -8.38 -6.62 -15.24
C ASP A 85 -8.01 -5.43 -16.14
N THR A 86 -6.90 -4.75 -15.83
CA THR A 86 -6.34 -3.66 -16.65
C THR A 86 -4.81 -3.75 -16.76
N HIS A 87 -4.28 -3.14 -17.82
CA HIS A 87 -2.85 -3.10 -18.13
C HIS A 87 -2.35 -1.69 -18.34
N HIS A 88 -2.43 -0.87 -17.29
CA HIS A 88 -2.02 0.53 -17.33
C HIS A 88 -0.84 0.81 -16.41
N ASP A 89 -0.06 1.82 -16.78
CA ASP A 89 0.93 2.38 -15.88
C ASP A 89 0.21 3.01 -14.68
N VAL A 90 0.68 2.73 -13.47
CA VAL A 90 0.09 3.24 -12.23
C VAL A 90 0.01 4.77 -12.23
N ARG A 91 0.92 5.44 -12.92
CA ARG A 91 0.98 6.90 -13.04
C ARG A 91 -0.24 7.51 -13.75
N ASP A 92 -0.92 6.72 -14.57
CA ASP A 92 -2.01 7.16 -15.44
C ASP A 92 -3.33 6.45 -15.07
N LEU A 93 -3.36 5.63 -14.01
CA LEU A 93 -4.55 4.83 -13.66
C LEU A 93 -5.79 5.68 -13.39
N ASP A 94 -5.63 6.92 -12.91
CA ASP A 94 -6.73 7.85 -12.67
C ASP A 94 -7.35 8.44 -13.95
N ASP A 95 -6.75 8.20 -15.12
CA ASP A 95 -7.36 8.50 -16.42
C ASP A 95 -8.28 7.36 -16.91
N TYR A 96 -8.09 6.14 -16.40
CA TYR A 96 -8.80 4.93 -16.86
C TYR A 96 -9.84 4.40 -15.86
N LEU A 97 -9.62 4.64 -14.57
CA LEU A 97 -10.51 4.20 -13.50
C LEU A 97 -11.25 5.40 -12.90
N PRO A 98 -12.54 5.25 -12.51
CA PRO A 98 -13.27 6.36 -11.94
C PRO A 98 -12.64 6.81 -10.62
N PRO A 99 -12.63 8.12 -10.32
CA PRO A 99 -12.10 8.63 -9.05
C PRO A 99 -12.89 8.08 -7.87
N GLU A 100 -12.25 7.96 -6.71
CA GLU A 100 -12.88 7.54 -5.46
C GLU A 100 -13.65 6.20 -5.58
N SER A 101 -13.06 5.24 -6.29
CA SER A 101 -13.68 3.94 -6.56
C SER A 101 -13.28 2.84 -5.59
N PHE A 102 -12.21 3.02 -4.80
CA PHE A 102 -11.64 1.94 -4.00
C PHE A 102 -11.58 2.30 -2.52
N ASP A 103 -12.07 1.42 -1.67
CA ASP A 103 -11.95 1.51 -0.21
C ASP A 103 -10.52 1.19 0.24
N VAL A 104 -9.84 0.28 -0.48
CA VAL A 104 -8.44 -0.07 -0.19
C VAL A 104 -7.63 -0.14 -1.47
N VAL A 105 -6.49 0.54 -1.49
CA VAL A 105 -5.51 0.48 -2.58
C VAL A 105 -4.24 -0.19 -2.09
N VAL A 106 -3.86 -1.31 -2.69
CA VAL A 106 -2.59 -2.01 -2.47
C VAL A 106 -1.59 -1.58 -3.54
N PHE A 107 -0.47 -1.02 -3.10
CA PHE A 107 0.61 -0.56 -3.97
C PHE A 107 1.93 -1.23 -3.60
N ASP A 108 2.31 -2.20 -4.42
CA ASP A 108 3.53 -3.02 -4.29
C ASP A 108 4.33 -2.96 -5.60
N PRO A 109 4.98 -1.82 -5.92
CA PRO A 109 5.72 -1.68 -7.16
C PRO A 109 6.98 -2.57 -7.15
N PRO A 110 7.51 -2.97 -8.32
CA PRO A 110 8.74 -3.75 -8.39
C PRO A 110 9.90 -3.01 -7.70
N PHE A 111 10.59 -3.72 -6.81
CA PHE A 111 11.54 -3.16 -5.84
C PHE A 111 12.92 -2.79 -6.42
N ASP A 112 13.35 -3.41 -7.52
CA ASP A 112 14.68 -3.26 -8.10
C ASP A 112 14.61 -2.77 -9.55
N ALA A 113 15.48 -1.80 -9.89
CA ALA A 113 15.57 -1.19 -11.22
C ALA A 113 15.92 -2.22 -12.32
N ASP A 114 16.67 -3.26 -11.97
CA ASP A 114 17.07 -4.33 -12.91
C ASP A 114 15.88 -5.25 -13.24
N GLN A 115 15.01 -5.56 -12.26
CA GLN A 115 13.73 -6.24 -12.53
C GLN A 115 12.79 -5.39 -13.38
N ALA A 116 12.84 -4.06 -13.22
CA ALA A 116 12.01 -3.17 -14.00
C ALA A 116 12.51 -3.01 -15.45
N ALA A 117 13.83 -3.09 -15.68
CA ALA A 117 14.46 -3.05 -17.00
C ALA A 117 14.24 -4.35 -17.79
N GLU A 118 14.24 -5.52 -17.14
CA GLU A 118 14.03 -6.81 -17.80
C GLU A 118 12.55 -7.12 -18.12
N HIS A 119 11.60 -6.53 -17.38
CA HIS A 119 10.17 -6.86 -17.52
C HIS A 119 9.31 -5.82 -18.23
N TYR A 120 9.73 -4.55 -18.31
CA TYR A 120 8.87 -3.45 -18.77
C TYR A 120 9.46 -2.54 -19.86
N ASP A 121 10.44 -3.00 -20.65
CA ASP A 121 11.07 -2.18 -21.73
C ASP A 121 11.54 -0.79 -21.26
N GLY A 122 12.01 -0.69 -20.00
CA GLY A 122 12.43 0.58 -19.39
C GLY A 122 11.29 1.48 -18.89
N ARG A 123 10.03 1.04 -18.94
CA ARG A 123 8.89 1.72 -18.28
C ARG A 123 8.86 1.33 -16.80
N THR A 124 9.59 2.06 -15.98
CA THR A 124 9.67 1.78 -14.55
C THR A 124 8.70 2.66 -13.76
N VAL A 125 7.94 2.05 -12.84
CA VAL A 125 7.23 2.78 -11.78
C VAL A 125 8.23 3.16 -10.64
N GLY A 126 9.47 2.66 -10.70
CA GLY A 126 10.48 2.86 -9.65
C GLY A 126 11.91 3.03 -10.19
N ARG A 127 12.53 4.14 -9.75
CA ARG A 127 13.99 4.41 -9.78
C ARG A 127 14.62 4.89 -11.10
N GLY A 128 13.90 5.68 -11.89
CA GLY A 128 14.54 6.72 -12.72
C GLY A 128 14.59 8.07 -11.99
N PRO A 129 15.45 9.03 -12.37
CA PRO A 129 15.45 10.42 -11.87
C PRO A 129 14.16 11.22 -12.18
N SER A 130 13.07 10.55 -12.54
CA SER A 130 11.91 11.08 -13.28
C SER A 130 10.65 11.34 -12.43
N GLY A 131 10.68 11.16 -11.10
CA GLY A 131 9.54 11.50 -10.24
C GLY A 131 8.30 10.59 -10.38
N GLY A 132 8.40 9.47 -11.10
CA GLY A 132 7.26 8.58 -11.40
C GLY A 132 6.51 8.05 -10.16
N ILE A 133 7.22 7.79 -9.05
CA ILE A 133 6.59 7.34 -7.80
C ILE A 133 5.63 8.39 -7.21
N TRP A 134 5.91 9.68 -7.39
CA TRP A 134 5.04 10.75 -6.89
C TRP A 134 3.79 10.90 -7.75
N THR A 135 3.93 10.72 -9.07
CA THR A 135 2.79 10.66 -9.99
C THR A 135 1.91 9.45 -9.73
N ALA A 136 2.50 8.26 -9.54
CA ALA A 136 1.78 7.06 -9.14
C ALA A 136 1.00 7.29 -7.83
N ARG A 137 1.64 7.81 -6.79
CA ARG A 137 0.94 8.13 -5.52
C ARG A 137 -0.15 9.18 -5.67
N LYS A 138 -0.03 10.12 -6.63
CA LYS A 138 -1.09 11.08 -6.95
C LYS A 138 -2.30 10.39 -7.60
N ALA A 139 -2.07 9.50 -8.56
CA ALA A 139 -3.13 8.74 -9.21
C ALA A 139 -3.86 7.86 -8.18
N LEU A 140 -3.12 7.10 -7.38
CA LEU A 140 -3.68 6.25 -6.32
C LEU A 140 -4.48 7.04 -5.27
N ALA A 141 -4.00 8.23 -4.88
CA ALA A 141 -4.72 9.11 -3.96
C ALA A 141 -6.10 9.51 -4.50
N ARG A 142 -6.21 9.79 -5.82
CA ARG A 142 -7.48 10.16 -6.48
C ARG A 142 -8.45 8.99 -6.59
N LEU A 143 -7.92 7.78 -6.73
CA LEU A 143 -8.72 6.55 -6.84
C LEU A 143 -9.23 6.02 -5.48
N THR A 144 -8.58 6.41 -4.39
CA THR A 144 -8.95 5.99 -3.03
C THR A 144 -10.19 6.76 -2.54
N ARG A 145 -11.22 6.11 -2.00
CA ARG A 145 -12.40 6.76 -1.42
C ARG A 145 -12.06 7.60 -0.18
N PRO A 146 -12.80 8.69 0.12
CA PRO A 146 -12.82 9.25 1.47
C PRO A 146 -13.20 8.17 2.49
N GLY A 147 -12.43 8.02 3.57
CA GLY A 147 -12.55 6.90 4.50
C GLY A 147 -11.77 5.63 4.09
N GLY A 148 -11.15 5.63 2.91
CA GLY A 148 -10.35 4.52 2.40
C GLY A 148 -8.90 4.51 2.87
N ARG A 149 -8.15 3.48 2.46
CA ARG A 149 -6.73 3.28 2.83
C ARG A 149 -5.85 3.05 1.61
N VAL A 150 -4.58 3.47 1.72
CA VAL A 150 -3.52 3.02 0.81
C VAL A 150 -2.46 2.25 1.58
N LEU A 151 -2.23 1.01 1.14
CA LEU A 151 -1.25 0.07 1.64
C LEU A 151 -0.03 0.10 0.72
N SER A 152 1.03 0.81 1.09
CA SER A 152 2.24 0.92 0.26
C SER A 152 3.36 0.02 0.78
N VAL A 153 3.79 -0.95 -0.02
CA VAL A 153 4.95 -1.80 0.26
C VAL A 153 6.19 -1.18 -0.38
N GLY A 154 7.32 -1.15 0.32
CA GLY A 154 8.50 -0.42 -0.17
C GLY A 154 9.74 -0.49 0.71
N TRP A 155 10.77 0.22 0.26
CA TRP A 155 12.05 0.39 0.97
C TRP A 155 12.07 1.56 1.96
N ASN A 156 10.99 2.32 2.06
CA ASN A 156 10.89 3.47 2.95
C ASN A 156 9.47 3.63 3.47
N SER A 157 9.34 4.42 4.52
CA SER A 157 8.09 4.70 5.22
C SER A 157 7.43 6.01 4.79
N VAL A 158 7.61 6.45 3.54
CA VAL A 158 7.03 7.73 3.05
C VAL A 158 5.53 7.61 2.77
N GLY A 159 5.09 6.51 2.16
CA GLY A 159 3.67 6.26 1.88
C GLY A 159 2.96 7.42 1.17
N LEU A 160 1.68 7.62 1.49
CA LEU A 160 0.84 8.75 1.08
C LEU A 160 0.64 9.82 2.16
N SER A 161 1.07 9.60 3.41
CA SER A 161 0.87 10.58 4.51
C SER A 161 1.52 11.96 4.31
N HIS A 162 2.28 12.15 3.23
CA HIS A 162 2.81 13.46 2.81
C HIS A 162 1.84 14.23 1.91
N ARG A 163 0.68 13.65 1.56
CA ARG A 163 -0.35 14.27 0.73
C ARG A 163 -1.50 14.77 1.61
N ASP A 164 -2.08 15.90 1.20
CA ASP A 164 -3.25 16.47 1.86
C ASP A 164 -4.40 15.46 1.92
N GLY A 165 -5.03 15.37 3.10
CA GLY A 165 -6.13 14.46 3.36
C GLY A 165 -5.72 13.02 3.70
N PHE A 166 -4.42 12.71 3.75
CA PHE A 166 -3.91 11.40 4.17
C PHE A 166 -3.16 11.48 5.50
N GLU A 167 -3.45 10.53 6.39
CA GLU A 167 -2.80 10.40 7.69
C GLU A 167 -2.20 9.00 7.85
N ARG A 168 -1.03 8.90 8.47
CA ARG A 168 -0.40 7.60 8.76
C ARG A 168 -1.20 6.89 9.85
N GLU A 169 -1.80 5.76 9.51
CA GLU A 169 -2.51 4.90 10.45
C GLU A 169 -1.57 3.89 11.11
N ALA A 170 -0.70 3.24 10.33
CA ALA A 170 0.23 2.24 10.85
C ALA A 170 1.48 2.07 9.98
N VAL A 171 2.55 1.55 10.58
CA VAL A 171 3.75 1.07 9.88
C VAL A 171 4.01 -0.38 10.28
N HIS A 172 4.24 -1.25 9.30
CA HIS A 172 4.71 -2.61 9.53
C HIS A 172 6.12 -2.76 8.95
N LEU A 173 7.04 -3.30 9.74
CA LEU A 173 8.38 -3.66 9.28
C LEU A 173 8.50 -5.17 9.19
N PHE A 174 8.79 -5.66 7.99
CA PHE A 174 9.06 -7.07 7.72
C PHE A 174 10.57 -7.31 7.74
N GLN A 175 11.03 -7.87 8.85
CA GLN A 175 12.43 -8.11 9.13
C GLN A 175 12.93 -9.31 8.35
N ARG A 176 14.02 -9.10 7.60
CA ARG A 176 14.63 -10.14 6.78
C ARG A 176 16.04 -10.43 7.31
N PRO A 177 16.37 -11.69 7.64
CA PRO A 177 17.72 -12.02 8.11
C PRO A 177 18.78 -11.54 7.11
N GLN A 178 19.71 -10.70 7.57
CA GLN A 178 20.85 -10.18 6.80
C GLN A 178 20.48 -9.36 5.55
N LYS A 179 19.22 -8.90 5.41
CA LYS A 179 18.78 -8.01 4.34
C LYS A 179 18.07 -6.79 4.95
N PRO A 180 17.96 -5.66 4.22
CA PRO A 180 17.15 -4.54 4.70
C PRO A 180 15.71 -4.97 4.99
N ASP A 181 15.05 -4.32 5.94
CA ASP A 181 13.63 -4.57 6.17
C ASP A 181 12.80 -4.08 4.97
N VAL A 182 11.60 -4.64 4.82
CA VAL A 182 10.57 -4.12 3.91
C VAL A 182 9.52 -3.41 4.74
N PHE A 183 9.15 -2.21 4.32
CA PHE A 183 8.10 -1.42 4.94
C PHE A 183 6.77 -1.70 4.28
N LEU A 184 5.72 -1.76 5.08
CA LEU A 184 4.35 -1.50 4.67
C LEU A 184 3.86 -0.27 5.43
N THR A 185 3.46 0.78 4.71
CA THR A 185 2.73 1.91 5.31
C THR A 185 1.24 1.77 5.04
N VAL A 186 0.45 2.07 6.06
CA VAL A 186 -1.00 2.15 5.98
C VAL A 186 -1.38 3.62 6.16
N ASP A 187 -1.86 4.24 5.10
CA ASP A 187 -2.24 5.65 5.09
C ASP A 187 -3.75 5.77 4.87
N TYR A 188 -4.45 6.38 5.83
CA TYR A 188 -5.90 6.57 5.83
C TYR A 188 -6.28 7.90 5.15
N ARG A 189 -7.26 7.89 4.26
CA ARG A 189 -7.82 9.10 3.64
C ARG A 189 -8.96 9.63 4.51
N GLY A 190 -8.78 10.81 5.10
CA GLY A 190 -9.79 11.47 5.92
C GLY A 190 -11.13 11.67 5.18
N GLN A 191 -12.24 11.56 5.91
CA GLN A 191 -13.58 11.79 5.38
C GLN A 191 -13.95 13.27 5.60
N THR A 192 -14.05 14.05 4.51
CA THR A 192 -14.60 15.42 4.60
C THR A 192 -16.13 15.35 4.55
N THR A 193 -16.77 14.97 5.65
CA THR A 193 -18.21 15.24 5.79
C THR A 193 -18.35 16.66 6.31
N LEU A 194 -18.52 17.64 5.42
CA LEU A 194 -19.12 18.91 5.82
C LEU A 194 -20.53 18.58 6.29
N GLY A 195 -20.75 18.59 7.62
CA GLY A 195 -22.07 18.49 8.21
C GLY A 195 -22.95 19.57 7.59
N ARG A 196 -23.87 19.15 6.72
CA ARG A 196 -24.91 20.03 6.20
C ARG A 196 -25.84 20.28 7.37
N GLU A 197 -25.62 21.37 8.11
CA GLU A 197 -26.64 21.90 9.01
C GLU A 197 -27.87 22.16 8.16
N VAL A 198 -28.86 21.28 8.30
CA VAL A 198 -30.21 21.54 7.82
C VAL A 198 -30.75 22.61 8.76
N GLY A 199 -30.66 23.87 8.32
CA GLY A 199 -31.47 24.93 8.87
C GLY A 199 -32.93 24.50 8.77
N VAL A 200 -33.54 24.24 9.92
CA VAL A 200 -34.99 24.14 10.04
C VAL A 200 -35.49 25.57 9.97
N ASP A 201 -35.76 26.04 8.76
CA ASP A 201 -36.57 27.23 8.57
C ASP A 201 -38.01 26.86 8.93
N GLY A 202 -38.47 27.43 10.03
CA GLY A 202 -39.84 27.31 10.48
C GLY A 202 -40.79 28.13 9.62
N GLU A 203 -41.97 27.56 9.42
CA GLU A 203 -43.23 28.29 9.27
C GLU A 203 -44.32 27.54 10.04
#